data_AF-A0A151TGQ1-F1
#
_entry.id   AF-A0A151TGQ1-F1
#
_cell.length_a   1.000
_cell.length_b   1.000
_cell.length_c   1.000
_cell.angle_alpha   90.00
_cell.angle_beta   90.00
_cell.angle_gamma   90.00
#
_symmetry.space_group_name_H-M   'P 1'
#
loop_
_entity.id
_entity.type
_entity.pdbx_description
1 polymer ?
#
loop_
_entity_poly.entity_id
_entity_poly.type
_entity_poly.pdbx_seq_one_letter_code
_entity_poly.pdbx_strand_id
1 'polypeptide(L)' 'MLPLVEFTYNNSFHASIGMTPFKALYGRKCRTPLYWFKEGESMIVGPEIIL' A
#
# COMPACT_ATOMS: atom_id res chain seq x y z
N MET A 1 0.38 8.78 14.23
CA MET A 1 0.81 9.42 12.96
C MET A 1 1.98 8.68 12.31
N LEU A 2 3.05 8.37 13.04
CA LEU A 2 4.23 7.64 12.52
C LEU A 2 3.96 6.25 11.87
N PRO A 3 3.09 5.38 12.44
CA PRO A 3 2.90 4.05 11.88
C PRO A 3 2.33 4.04 10.46
N LEU A 4 1.47 5.02 10.12
CA LEU A 4 0.85 5.11 8.80
C LEU A 4 1.82 5.65 7.75
N VAL A 5 2.69 6.58 8.12
CA VAL A 5 3.73 7.13 7.23
C VAL A 5 4.76 6.05 6.90
N GLU A 6 5.21 5.31 7.90
CA GLU A 6 6.12 4.18 7.69
C GLU A 6 5.45 3.07 6.84
N PHE A 7 4.18 2.79 7.12
CA PHE A 7 3.40 1.85 6.35
C PHE A 7 3.29 2.25 4.88
N THR A 8 2.94 3.51 4.59
CA THR A 8 2.80 4.01 3.21
C THR A 8 4.14 4.07 2.49
N TYR A 9 5.22 4.48 3.17
CA TYR A 9 6.57 4.50 2.61
C TYR A 9 7.07 3.11 2.19
N ASN A 10 6.92 2.10 3.06
CA ASN A 10 7.37 0.74 2.81
C ASN A 10 6.54 0.01 1.72
N ASN A 11 5.32 0.49 1.44
CA ASN A 11 4.41 -0.08 0.45
C ASN A 11 4.30 0.70 -0.85
N SER A 12 4.94 1.86 -0.93
CA SER A 12 5.01 2.65 -2.16
C SER A 12 6.06 2.08 -3.11
N PHE A 13 5.85 2.27 -4.41
CA PHE A 13 6.82 1.85 -5.42
C PHE A 13 8.07 2.73 -5.35
N HIS A 14 9.24 2.11 -5.24
CA HIS A 14 10.52 2.81 -5.22
C HIS A 14 11.24 2.56 -6.55
N ALA A 15 11.44 3.63 -7.33
CA ALA A 15 12.03 3.53 -8.67
C ALA A 15 13.48 3.02 -8.67
N SER A 16 14.24 3.31 -7.61
CA SER A 16 15.64 2.86 -7.46
C SER A 16 15.78 1.34 -7.34
N ILE A 17 14.80 0.67 -6.72
CA ILE A 17 14.78 -0.80 -6.56
C ILE A 17 13.77 -1.49 -7.49
N GLY A 18 13.00 -0.73 -8.27
CA GLY A 18 11.99 -1.24 -9.20
C GLY A 18 10.82 -1.98 -8.55
N MET A 19 10.64 -1.85 -7.23
CA MET A 19 9.55 -2.47 -6.48
C MET A 19 9.33 -1.76 -5.14
N THR A 20 8.36 -2.20 -4.34
CA THR A 20 8.16 -1.68 -2.98
C THR A 20 9.18 -2.30 -2.01
N PRO A 21 9.72 -1.58 -1.02
CA PRO A 21 10.60 -2.14 0.00
C PRO A 21 10.02 -3.39 0.70
N PHE A 22 8.72 -3.38 1.00
CA PHE A 22 8.03 -4.54 1.60
C PHE A 22 8.12 -5.80 0.71
N LYS A 23 7.90 -5.64 -0.60
CA LYS A 23 8.04 -6.74 -1.57
C LYS A 23 9.48 -7.21 -1.70
N ALA A 24 10.46 -6.30 -1.63
CA ALA A 24 11.88 -6.67 -1.65
C ALA A 24 12.27 -7.49 -0.42
N LEU A 25 11.77 -7.14 0.77
CA LEU A 25 12.10 -7.82 2.02
C LEU A 25 11.39 -9.16 2.21
N TYR A 26 10.10 -9.23 1.89
CA TYR A 26 9.26 -10.40 2.21
C TYR A 26 8.90 -11.25 0.99
N GLY A 27 9.28 -10.82 -0.22
CA GLY A 27 8.97 -11.52 -1.47
C GLY A 27 7.47 -11.57 -1.82
N ARG A 28 6.61 -10.87 -1.07
CA ARG A 28 5.15 -10.87 -1.26
C ARG A 28 4.60 -9.45 -1.26
N LYS A 29 3.48 -9.23 -1.94
CA LYS A 29 2.74 -7.96 -1.83
C LYS A 29 2.20 -7.80 -0.41
N CYS A 30 2.23 -6.59 0.12
CA CYS A 30 1.58 -6.33 1.40
C CYS A 30 0.08 -6.52 1.28
N ARG A 31 -0.50 -7.22 2.25
CA ARG A 31 -1.94 -7.40 2.37
C ARG A 31 -2.42 -6.43 3.44
N THR A 32 -2.88 -5.27 3.02
CA THR A 32 -3.59 -4.36 3.91
C THR A 32 -5.03 -4.82 4.08
N PRO A 33 -5.68 -4.51 5.22
CA PRO A 33 -7.14 -4.60 5.33
C PRO A 33 -7.85 -3.85 4.19
N LEU A 34 -7.25 -2.77 3.66
CA LEU A 34 -7.77 -2.02 2.51
C LEU A 34 -7.76 -2.82 1.19
N TYR A 35 -6.83 -3.78 1.02
CA TYR A 35 -6.80 -4.65 -0.16
C TYR A 35 -7.87 -5.74 -0.09
N TRP A 36 -8.25 -6.19 1.12
CA TRP A 36 -9.38 -7.11 1.32
C TRP A 36 -10.71 -6.50 0.88
N PHE A 37 -10.90 -5.19 1.04
CA PHE A 37 -12.09 -4.49 0.54
C PHE A 37 -12.18 -4.45 -1.00
N LYS A 38 -11.06 -4.60 -1.73
CA LYS A 38 -11.06 -4.51 -3.19
C LYS A 38 -11.43 -5.80 -3.92
N GLU A 39 -11.36 -6.96 -3.28
CA GLU A 39 -11.61 -8.25 -3.95
C GLU A 39 -13.06 -8.76 -3.85
N GLY A 40 -14.00 -8.02 -3.23
CA GLY A 40 -15.36 -8.54 -3.06
C GLY A 40 -16.51 -7.56 -2.86
N GLU A 41 -16.30 -6.26 -2.57
CA GLU A 41 -17.41 -5.34 -2.35
C GLU A 41 -17.19 -4.01 -3.07
N SER A 42 -18.13 -3.69 -3.96
CA SER A 42 -18.29 -2.38 -4.56
C SER A 42 -18.45 -1.32 -3.46
N MET A 43 -17.42 -0.50 -3.23
CA MET A 43 -17.66 0.77 -2.56
C MET A 43 -16.88 1.89 -3.21
N ILE A 44 -17.67 2.76 -3.82
CA ILE A 44 -17.38 4.15 -4.15
C ILE A 44 -16.83 4.80 -2.88
N VAL A 45 -15.54 5.08 -2.83
CA VAL A 45 -14.99 6.12 -1.97
C VAL A 45 -14.12 6.99 -2.87
N GLY A 46 -14.56 8.24 -2.98
CA GLY A 46 -14.14 9.25 -3.94
C GLY A 46 -12.70 9.75 -3.76
N PRO A 47 -12.38 10.85 -4.46
CA PRO A 47 -11.02 11.24 -4.80
C PRO A 47 -10.25 11.79 -3.60
N GLU A 48 -8.94 11.83 -3.77
CA GLU A 48 -7.95 12.42 -2.87
C GLU A 48 -7.45 11.47 -1.77
N ILE A 49 -6.44 10.68 -2.17
CA ILE A 49 -5.21 10.64 -1.40
C ILE A 49 -4.74 12.10 -1.27
N ILE A 50 -5.18 12.81 -0.24
CA ILE A 50 -4.52 14.02 0.22
C ILE A 50 -3.23 13.55 0.90
N LEU A 51 -2.12 14.18 0.49
CA LEU A 51 -0.74 14.01 0.96
C LEU A 51 -0.60 13.71 2.46
#